data_AF-A0A914NVG1-F1
#
_entry.id   AF-A0A914NVG1-F1
#
_cell.length_a   1.000
_cell.length_b   1.000
_cell.length_c   1.000
_cell.angle_alpha   90.00
_cell.angle_beta   90.00
_cell.angle_gamma   90.00
#
_symmetry.space_group_name_H-M   'P 1'
#
loop_
_entity.id
_entity.type
_entity.pdbx_description
1 polymer ?
#
loop_
_entity_poly.entity_id
_entity_poly.type
_entity_poly.pdbx_seq_one_letter_code
_entity_poly.pdbx_strand_id
1 'polypeptide(L)'
;MKKKKNQQFNLDEALAEYCTNDVQILTEALIAFRKKFTEISKQKNTKPGVASEGIDILKDAMTIASACMKHFRLNHLQPEHLAILALKYLQWYEETSGVPIKTAHSEGGEHVVAGKYKVDGYIQAEDRAIEVNGCVWHACQKCFGNELDKILPNGKTVAETREDDAKRLEIIKKYIKNVDIIWECEIHQMLRRNQKMRKAFANYHNKGPINIRDCYFGGRTGPLQMYFDAEKEQHKITYLDFNSLYPSTIATTSFPVGHPKVHVVPLSEQKVYWTRSEQIPVKGILKVFLLPPPQLDVPVIPVKFDERLLFPLCRKCSLTYPNGANIKDYRCPHNDEERGWVSTVTSIELEEALKVGYTVTRFYRALNYENWDENLFKNYVAEFMAMKIHASGFPEGIEGKESEDKFIEECKEKFGIELQKEKMVPDKAMRYISKLMLNSLWGRFSLRNTLSK
;
A
#
# COMPACT_ATOMS: atom_id res chain seq x y z
N MET A 1 17.81 -18.31 42.43
CA MET A 1 18.26 -19.60 41.84
C MET A 1 19.49 -20.10 42.58
N LYS A 2 19.39 -21.25 43.26
CA LYS A 2 20.55 -21.93 43.86
C LYS A 2 21.44 -22.46 42.72
N LYS A 3 22.63 -21.90 42.54
CA LYS A 3 23.64 -22.46 41.61
C LYS A 3 24.06 -23.84 42.12
N LYS A 4 23.56 -24.91 41.50
CA LYS A 4 24.09 -26.27 41.67
C LYS A 4 25.49 -26.33 41.04
N LYS A 5 26.51 -25.93 41.80
CA LYS A 5 27.91 -26.22 41.49
C LYS A 5 28.15 -27.71 41.81
N ASN A 6 28.23 -28.55 40.77
CA ASN A 6 28.72 -29.94 40.72
C ASN A 6 27.88 -30.92 39.86
N GLN A 7 26.96 -30.46 39.00
CA GLN A 7 26.44 -31.34 37.95
C GLN A 7 27.36 -31.25 36.73
N GLN A 8 27.86 -32.40 36.29
CA GLN A 8 28.59 -32.56 35.03
C GLN A 8 27.65 -32.13 33.90
N PHE A 9 27.94 -31.00 33.25
CA PHE A 9 27.12 -30.47 32.17
C PHE A 9 27.36 -31.29 30.91
N ASN A 10 26.41 -32.16 30.57
CA ASN A 10 26.40 -32.89 29.33
C ASN A 10 25.68 -32.03 28.27
N LEU A 11 26.45 -31.47 27.33
CA LEU A 11 25.93 -30.59 26.30
C LEU A 11 24.90 -31.30 25.41
N ASP A 12 25.10 -32.58 25.12
CA ASP A 12 24.22 -33.35 24.24
C ASP A 12 22.85 -33.57 24.87
N GLU A 13 22.79 -33.89 26.17
CA GLU A 13 21.54 -34.02 26.91
C GLU A 13 20.83 -32.67 27.06
N ALA A 14 21.57 -31.60 27.36
CA ALA A 14 20.99 -30.27 27.49
C ALA A 14 20.42 -29.74 26.17
N LEU A 15 21.09 -29.99 25.04
CA LEU A 15 20.57 -29.65 23.71
C LEU A 15 19.36 -30.51 23.34
N ALA A 16 19.36 -31.80 23.66
CA ALA A 16 18.22 -32.68 23.43
C ALA A 16 16.99 -32.24 24.25
N GLU A 17 17.18 -31.89 25.53
CA GLU A 17 16.13 -31.39 26.42
C GLU A 17 15.59 -30.03 25.94
N TYR A 18 16.48 -29.11 25.55
CA TYR A 18 16.11 -27.82 24.97
C TYR A 18 15.27 -27.99 23.70
N CYS A 19 15.75 -28.78 22.73
CA CYS A 19 15.05 -29.03 21.48
C CYS A 19 13.70 -29.71 21.70
N THR A 20 13.62 -30.66 22.65
CA THR A 20 12.37 -31.34 23.00
C THR A 20 11.35 -30.35 23.57
N ASN A 21 11.80 -29.48 24.48
CA ASN A 21 10.94 -28.47 25.10
C ASN A 21 10.48 -27.40 24.09
N ASP A 22 11.36 -26.90 23.22
CA ASP A 22 11.01 -25.96 22.15
C ASP A 22 9.97 -26.55 21.20
N VAL A 23 10.10 -27.82 20.82
CA VAL A 23 9.12 -28.52 19.97
C VAL A 23 7.79 -28.71 20.70
N GLN A 24 7.80 -29.04 21.99
CA GLN A 24 6.57 -29.15 22.79
C GLN A 24 5.84 -27.81 22.89
N ILE A 25 6.56 -26.73 23.21
CA ILE A 25 6.00 -25.38 23.30
C ILE A 25 5.42 -24.94 21.96
N LEU A 26 6.14 -25.19 20.86
CA LEU A 26 5.66 -24.87 19.51
C LEU A 26 4.39 -25.64 19.16
N THR A 27 4.32 -26.92 19.55
CA THR A 27 3.15 -27.78 19.32
C THR A 27 1.93 -27.28 20.08
N GLU A 28 2.06 -26.99 21.38
CA GLU A 28 0.98 -26.43 22.20
C GLU A 28 0.49 -25.07 21.67
N ALA A 29 1.42 -24.20 21.25
CA ALA A 29 1.08 -22.91 20.65
C ALA A 29 0.31 -23.06 19.32
N LEU A 30 0.71 -24.02 18.47
CA LEU A 30 0.02 -24.32 17.21
C LEU A 30 -1.39 -24.89 17.44
N ILE A 31 -1.56 -25.76 18.44
CA ILE A 31 -2.88 -26.31 18.82
C ILE A 31 -3.80 -25.17 19.27
N ALA A 32 -3.33 -24.30 20.17
CA ALA A 32 -4.10 -23.16 20.67
C ALA A 32 -4.45 -22.17 19.54
N PHE A 33 -3.51 -21.88 18.64
CA PHE A 33 -3.71 -20.98 17.51
C PHE A 33 -4.71 -21.54 16.50
N ARG A 34 -4.57 -22.81 16.11
CA ARG A 34 -5.52 -23.51 15.21
C ARG A 34 -6.94 -23.47 15.77
N LYS A 35 -7.12 -23.83 17.04
CA LYS A 35 -8.43 -23.82 17.71
C LYS A 35 -9.09 -22.44 17.66
N LYS A 36 -8.35 -21.40 18.08
CA LYS A 36 -8.87 -20.02 18.11
C LYS A 36 -9.19 -19.49 16.72
N PHE A 37 -8.35 -19.76 15.72
CA PHE A 37 -8.55 -19.26 14.36
C PHE A 37 -9.72 -19.95 13.65
N THR A 38 -9.87 -21.26 13.82
CA THR A 38 -11.01 -22.01 13.28
C THR A 38 -12.34 -21.54 13.87
N GLU A 39 -12.37 -21.15 15.15
CA GLU A 39 -13.58 -20.60 15.78
C GLU A 39 -13.95 -19.22 15.20
N ILE A 40 -12.98 -18.32 15.07
CA ILE A 40 -13.18 -16.95 14.56
C ILE A 40 -13.60 -16.95 13.08
N SER A 41 -13.15 -17.94 12.32
CA SER A 41 -13.29 -17.94 10.86
C SER A 41 -14.58 -18.55 10.31
N LYS A 42 -15.44 -19.10 11.17
CA LYS A 42 -16.75 -19.65 10.81
C LYS A 42 -17.64 -18.59 10.14
N GLN A 43 -18.37 -18.99 9.10
CA GLN A 43 -19.36 -18.17 8.40
C GLN A 43 -20.51 -17.80 9.35
N LYS A 44 -20.80 -16.50 9.48
CA LYS A 44 -21.88 -15.99 10.34
C LYS A 44 -23.28 -16.06 9.70
N ASN A 45 -23.38 -16.35 8.39
CA ASN A 45 -24.63 -16.42 7.63
C ASN A 45 -24.75 -17.74 6.84
N THR A 46 -24.89 -18.88 7.53
CA THR A 46 -25.30 -20.14 6.89
C THR A 46 -26.81 -20.27 6.84
N LYS A 47 -27.35 -20.85 5.76
CA LYS A 47 -28.74 -21.31 5.72
C LYS A 47 -29.02 -22.23 6.92
N PRO A 48 -30.23 -22.24 7.49
CA PRO A 48 -30.56 -23.14 8.60
C PRO A 48 -30.29 -24.60 8.19
N GLY A 49 -29.43 -25.31 8.93
CA GLY A 49 -29.16 -26.74 8.74
C GLY A 49 -27.79 -27.14 8.17
N VAL A 50 -26.89 -26.20 7.84
CA VAL A 50 -25.51 -26.54 7.42
C VAL A 50 -24.50 -25.97 8.42
N ALA A 51 -23.77 -26.84 9.12
CA ALA A 51 -22.69 -26.42 10.00
C ALA A 51 -21.55 -25.81 9.17
N SER A 52 -21.24 -24.54 9.40
CA SER A 52 -20.05 -23.91 8.78
C SER A 52 -18.79 -24.44 9.47
N GLU A 53 -18.00 -25.24 8.77
CA GLU A 53 -16.63 -25.53 9.19
C GLU A 53 -15.78 -24.25 9.04
N GLY A 54 -15.16 -23.81 10.12
CA GLY A 54 -14.22 -22.69 10.09
C GLY A 54 -12.95 -23.07 9.33
N ILE A 55 -12.12 -22.08 9.01
CA ILE A 55 -10.85 -22.30 8.30
C ILE A 55 -9.87 -23.02 9.22
N ASP A 56 -9.32 -24.13 8.74
CA ASP A 56 -8.25 -24.85 9.42
C ASP A 56 -6.90 -24.31 8.98
N ILE A 57 -6.27 -23.47 9.80
CA ILE A 57 -5.04 -22.78 9.43
C ILE A 57 -3.87 -23.73 9.12
N LEU A 58 -3.87 -24.98 9.59
CA LEU A 58 -2.80 -25.93 9.26
C LEU A 58 -3.01 -26.64 7.92
N LYS A 59 -4.26 -26.74 7.47
CA LYS A 59 -4.66 -27.44 6.25
C LYS A 59 -4.92 -26.48 5.09
N ASP A 60 -5.56 -25.36 5.39
CA ASP A 60 -6.15 -24.44 4.42
C ASP A 60 -5.27 -23.25 4.05
N ALA A 61 -4.22 -22.99 4.84
CA ALA A 61 -3.40 -21.79 4.71
C ALA A 61 -2.02 -21.95 5.35
N MET A 62 -0.99 -22.20 4.55
CA MET A 62 0.40 -22.38 5.00
C MET A 62 1.00 -21.14 5.70
N THR A 63 0.38 -19.96 5.57
CA THR A 63 0.79 -18.73 6.26
C THR A 63 -0.43 -18.01 6.86
N ILE A 64 -0.19 -17.25 7.94
CA ILE A 64 -1.22 -16.42 8.60
C ILE A 64 -1.88 -15.46 7.58
N ALA A 65 -1.10 -14.90 6.65
CA ALA A 65 -1.60 -14.03 5.60
C ALA A 65 -2.56 -14.75 4.63
N SER A 66 -2.25 -16.01 4.29
CA SER A 66 -3.13 -16.87 3.49
C SER A 66 -4.44 -17.17 4.22
N ALA A 67 -4.40 -17.36 5.54
CA ALA A 67 -5.56 -17.69 6.35
C ALA A 67 -6.55 -16.51 6.44
N CYS A 68 -6.04 -15.30 6.68
CA CYS A 68 -6.83 -14.08 6.66
C CYS A 68 -7.42 -13.77 5.27
N MET A 69 -6.68 -14.06 4.19
CA MET A 69 -7.17 -13.89 2.82
C MET A 69 -8.31 -14.87 2.50
N LYS A 70 -8.19 -16.13 2.93
CA LYS A 70 -9.26 -17.13 2.75
C LYS A 70 -10.52 -16.73 3.52
N HIS A 71 -10.40 -16.22 4.75
CA HIS A 71 -11.52 -15.69 5.51
C HIS A 71 -12.21 -14.51 4.82
N PHE A 72 -11.42 -13.58 4.28
CA PHE A 72 -11.96 -12.44 3.53
C PHE A 72 -12.66 -12.84 2.23
N ARG A 73 -12.10 -13.79 1.47
CA ARG A 73 -12.74 -14.33 0.26
C ARG A 73 -14.04 -15.08 0.57
N LEU A 74 -14.07 -15.83 1.67
CA LEU A 74 -15.24 -16.63 2.07
C LEU A 74 -16.39 -15.79 2.62
N ASN A 75 -16.10 -14.62 3.20
CA ASN A 75 -17.10 -13.86 3.96
C ASN A 75 -17.36 -12.44 3.43
N HIS A 76 -16.50 -11.88 2.57
CA HIS A 76 -16.47 -10.43 2.35
C HIS A 76 -16.18 -9.93 0.92
N LEU A 77 -15.81 -10.77 -0.05
CA LEU A 77 -15.39 -10.31 -1.39
C LEU A 77 -16.41 -10.64 -2.50
N GLN A 78 -16.70 -9.66 -3.36
CA GLN A 78 -17.51 -9.82 -4.58
C GLN A 78 -16.63 -10.06 -5.83
N PRO A 79 -17.13 -10.76 -6.87
CA PRO A 79 -16.35 -11.13 -8.06
C PRO A 79 -15.84 -9.96 -8.94
N GLU A 80 -14.73 -10.22 -9.66
CA GLU A 80 -14.19 -9.48 -10.84
C GLU A 80 -13.86 -7.98 -10.69
N HIS A 81 -12.60 -7.61 -10.35
CA HIS A 81 -12.33 -6.19 -10.06
C HIS A 81 -11.03 -5.46 -10.50
N LEU A 82 -9.97 -5.99 -11.16
CA LEU A 82 -8.80 -5.12 -11.54
C LEU A 82 -7.84 -5.60 -12.67
N ALA A 83 -7.38 -4.67 -13.56
CA ALA A 83 -6.07 -4.66 -14.30
C ALA A 83 -5.67 -3.26 -14.86
N ILE A 84 -4.35 -2.91 -14.95
CA ILE A 84 -3.78 -1.62 -15.46
C ILE A 84 -2.48 -1.88 -16.27
N LEU A 85 -2.56 -1.85 -17.62
CA LEU A 85 -1.37 -1.80 -18.51
C LEU A 85 -1.63 -0.95 -19.77
N ALA A 86 -2.87 -0.95 -20.26
CA ALA A 86 -3.26 -0.34 -21.53
C ALA A 86 -2.92 1.15 -21.70
N LEU A 87 -3.01 1.92 -20.62
CA LEU A 87 -3.02 3.38 -20.67
C LEU A 87 -1.67 4.01 -21.04
N LYS A 88 -0.54 3.32 -20.76
CA LYS A 88 0.80 3.82 -21.14
C LYS A 88 1.03 3.74 -22.65
N TYR A 89 0.50 2.70 -23.29
CA TYR A 89 0.63 2.51 -24.72
C TYR A 89 -0.18 3.54 -25.50
N LEU A 90 -1.42 3.78 -25.06
CA LEU A 90 -2.35 4.68 -25.73
C LEU A 90 -1.83 6.12 -25.78
N GLN A 91 -1.21 6.62 -24.70
CA GLN A 91 -0.61 7.96 -24.73
C GLN A 91 0.57 8.05 -25.71
N TRP A 92 1.41 7.02 -25.81
CA TRP A 92 2.50 7.01 -26.80
C TRP A 92 1.97 7.02 -28.23
N TYR A 93 0.87 6.30 -28.48
CA TYR A 93 0.19 6.32 -29.78
C TYR A 93 -0.39 7.71 -30.08
N GLU A 94 -1.08 8.33 -29.13
CA GLU A 94 -1.63 9.69 -29.24
C GLU A 94 -0.52 10.71 -29.59
N GLU A 95 0.61 10.67 -28.87
CA GLU A 95 1.76 11.56 -29.09
C GLU A 95 2.46 11.32 -30.45
N THR A 96 2.52 10.07 -30.92
CA THR A 96 3.23 9.72 -32.17
C THR A 96 2.37 9.96 -33.40
N SER A 97 1.08 9.66 -33.30
CA SER A 97 0.12 9.74 -34.41
C SER A 97 -0.55 11.12 -34.50
N GLY A 98 -0.52 11.91 -33.42
CA GLY A 98 -1.12 13.25 -33.37
C GLY A 98 -2.65 13.24 -33.33
N VAL A 99 -3.26 12.13 -32.89
CA VAL A 99 -4.72 11.93 -32.89
C VAL A 99 -5.23 11.72 -31.47
N PRO A 100 -6.24 12.47 -31.01
CA PRO A 100 -6.76 12.35 -29.65
C PRO A 100 -7.45 10.99 -29.43
N ILE A 101 -7.15 10.35 -28.30
CA ILE A 101 -7.69 9.03 -27.95
C ILE A 101 -8.55 9.13 -26.69
N LYS A 102 -9.81 8.69 -26.78
CA LYS A 102 -10.66 8.50 -25.61
C LYS A 102 -10.24 7.25 -24.85
N THR A 103 -9.87 7.38 -23.59
CA THR A 103 -9.39 6.29 -22.73
C THR A 103 -10.10 6.32 -21.36
N ALA A 104 -9.75 5.44 -20.43
CA ALA A 104 -10.19 5.54 -19.04
C ALA A 104 -9.81 6.88 -18.35
N HIS A 105 -8.94 7.69 -18.95
CA HIS A 105 -8.51 8.98 -18.41
C HIS A 105 -9.34 10.16 -18.92
N SER A 106 -10.13 9.96 -19.99
CA SER A 106 -10.91 11.00 -20.63
C SER A 106 -12.17 11.34 -19.82
N GLU A 107 -12.72 12.53 -20.03
CA GLU A 107 -14.01 12.91 -19.45
C GLU A 107 -15.11 11.94 -19.92
N GLY A 108 -15.86 11.38 -18.96
CA GLY A 108 -16.81 10.30 -19.22
C GLY A 108 -16.22 8.88 -19.35
N GLY A 109 -14.92 8.70 -19.13
CA GLY A 109 -14.24 7.39 -19.10
C GLY A 109 -14.06 6.74 -20.47
N GLU A 110 -13.91 5.41 -20.48
CA GLU A 110 -13.73 4.59 -21.69
C GLU A 110 -14.95 4.64 -22.62
N HIS A 111 -14.73 4.42 -23.91
CA HIS A 111 -15.83 4.31 -24.86
C HIS A 111 -16.60 2.99 -24.65
N VAL A 112 -17.92 3.06 -24.54
CA VAL A 112 -18.80 1.91 -24.30
C VAL A 112 -19.40 1.44 -25.61
N VAL A 113 -19.19 0.17 -25.93
CA VAL A 113 -19.66 -0.51 -27.13
C VAL A 113 -20.81 -1.46 -26.77
N ALA A 114 -21.89 -1.40 -27.55
CA ALA A 114 -23.09 -2.22 -27.35
C ALA A 114 -23.68 -2.14 -25.93
N GLY A 115 -23.50 -1.00 -25.25
CA GLY A 115 -23.97 -0.77 -23.88
C GLY A 115 -23.32 -1.64 -22.79
N LYS A 116 -22.32 -2.47 -23.15
CA LYS A 116 -21.77 -3.50 -22.25
C LYS A 116 -20.25 -3.49 -22.19
N TYR A 117 -19.56 -3.46 -23.33
CA TYR A 117 -18.11 -3.62 -23.37
C TYR A 117 -17.41 -2.27 -23.40
N LYS A 118 -16.32 -2.14 -22.66
CA LYS A 118 -15.43 -0.98 -22.73
C LYS A 118 -14.19 -1.35 -23.54
N VAL A 119 -13.72 -0.40 -24.34
CA VAL A 119 -12.47 -0.53 -25.09
C VAL A 119 -11.39 0.34 -24.44
N ASP A 120 -10.15 -0.12 -24.45
CA ASP A 120 -9.05 0.56 -23.75
C ASP A 120 -8.79 1.97 -24.31
N GLY A 121 -8.83 2.12 -25.64
CA GLY A 121 -8.70 3.38 -26.36
C GLY A 121 -9.64 3.47 -27.56
N TYR A 122 -10.22 4.65 -27.81
CA TYR A 122 -11.10 4.91 -28.95
C TYR A 122 -10.79 6.23 -29.63
N ILE A 123 -10.60 6.18 -30.95
CA ILE A 123 -10.35 7.32 -31.82
C ILE A 123 -11.63 7.61 -32.60
N GLN A 124 -12.33 8.67 -32.19
CA GLN A 124 -13.64 9.02 -32.76
C GLN A 124 -13.56 9.41 -34.24
N ALA A 125 -12.49 10.11 -34.66
CA ALA A 125 -12.35 10.57 -36.03
C ALA A 125 -12.20 9.42 -37.06
N GLU A 126 -11.72 8.26 -36.61
CA GLU A 126 -11.42 7.11 -37.47
C GLU A 126 -12.36 5.93 -37.25
N ASP A 127 -13.29 6.06 -36.28
CA ASP A 127 -14.05 4.94 -35.72
C ASP A 127 -13.15 3.72 -35.46
N ARG A 128 -12.09 3.95 -34.66
CA ARG A 128 -11.04 2.97 -34.38
C ARG A 128 -10.93 2.71 -32.87
N ALA A 129 -11.04 1.44 -32.49
CA ALA A 129 -10.68 0.97 -31.16
C ALA A 129 -9.24 0.43 -31.13
N ILE A 130 -8.53 0.73 -30.04
CA ILE A 130 -7.23 0.17 -29.73
C ILE A 130 -7.37 -0.63 -28.43
N GLU A 131 -7.16 -1.93 -28.52
CA GLU A 131 -7.19 -2.89 -27.40
C GLU A 131 -5.76 -3.28 -27.03
N VAL A 132 -5.39 -3.14 -25.77
CA VAL A 132 -4.07 -3.48 -25.26
C VAL A 132 -4.16 -4.72 -24.39
N ASN A 133 -3.98 -5.86 -25.03
CA ASN A 133 -4.16 -7.16 -24.40
C ASN A 133 -2.98 -7.51 -23.51
N GLY A 134 -3.21 -7.56 -22.19
CA GLY A 134 -2.32 -8.21 -21.24
C GLY A 134 -2.15 -9.69 -21.59
N CYS A 135 -0.91 -10.16 -21.77
CA CYS A 135 -0.66 -11.48 -22.33
C CYS A 135 -1.23 -12.60 -21.47
N VAL A 136 -1.19 -12.43 -20.14
CA VAL A 136 -1.71 -13.40 -19.16
C VAL A 136 -3.23 -13.43 -19.14
N TRP A 137 -3.88 -12.28 -19.30
CA TRP A 137 -5.34 -12.13 -19.15
C TRP A 137 -6.09 -12.49 -20.41
N HIS A 138 -5.43 -12.37 -21.56
CA HIS A 138 -5.98 -12.67 -22.88
C HIS A 138 -5.31 -13.90 -23.52
N ALA A 139 -4.59 -14.69 -22.72
CA ALA A 139 -3.99 -15.96 -23.13
C ALA A 139 -3.18 -15.91 -24.45
N CYS A 140 -2.28 -14.92 -24.56
CA CYS A 140 -1.54 -14.60 -25.78
C CYS A 140 -0.93 -15.84 -26.46
N GLN A 141 -1.22 -16.02 -27.75
CA GLN A 141 -0.70 -17.15 -28.55
C GLN A 141 0.83 -17.25 -28.52
N LYS A 142 1.54 -16.11 -28.58
CA LYS A 142 3.00 -16.07 -28.57
C LYS A 142 3.61 -16.47 -27.21
N CYS A 143 2.92 -16.17 -26.11
CA CYS A 143 3.44 -16.38 -24.76
C CYS A 143 3.01 -17.72 -24.15
N PHE A 144 1.82 -18.21 -24.52
CA PHE A 144 1.21 -19.42 -23.95
C PHE A 144 1.10 -20.59 -24.94
N GLY A 145 1.42 -20.36 -26.22
CA GLY A 145 1.45 -21.42 -27.23
C GLY A 145 0.12 -22.17 -27.36
N ASN A 146 0.20 -23.49 -27.51
CA ASN A 146 -0.94 -24.40 -27.64
C ASN A 146 -1.23 -25.19 -26.35
N GLU A 147 -0.76 -24.73 -25.19
CA GLU A 147 -1.04 -25.34 -23.89
C GLU A 147 -2.47 -25.00 -23.43
N LEU A 148 -3.48 -25.51 -24.16
CA LEU A 148 -4.88 -25.12 -24.02
C LEU A 148 -5.48 -25.39 -22.64
N ASP A 149 -5.06 -26.47 -21.97
CA ASP A 149 -5.58 -26.88 -20.65
C ASP A 149 -4.92 -26.14 -19.47
N LYS A 150 -3.94 -25.27 -19.75
CA LYS A 150 -3.22 -24.54 -18.71
C LYS A 150 -4.14 -23.52 -18.04
N ILE A 151 -4.23 -23.62 -16.71
CA ILE A 151 -5.01 -22.70 -15.90
C ILE A 151 -4.24 -21.39 -15.69
N LEU A 152 -4.88 -20.28 -16.03
CA LEU A 152 -4.37 -18.92 -15.88
C LEU A 152 -4.75 -18.35 -14.50
N PRO A 153 -4.13 -17.24 -14.05
CA PRO A 153 -4.41 -16.65 -12.73
C PRO A 153 -5.86 -16.22 -12.48
N ASN A 154 -6.68 -16.13 -13.53
CA ASN A 154 -8.12 -15.87 -13.47
C ASN A 154 -8.95 -17.15 -13.16
N GLY A 155 -8.30 -18.31 -13.01
CA GLY A 155 -8.96 -19.60 -12.76
C GLY A 155 -9.53 -20.29 -14.01
N LYS A 156 -9.40 -19.68 -15.19
CA LYS A 156 -9.83 -20.25 -16.47
C LYS A 156 -8.66 -20.87 -17.22
N THR A 157 -8.95 -21.80 -18.11
CA THR A 157 -7.96 -22.36 -19.04
C THR A 157 -7.58 -21.36 -20.12
N VAL A 158 -6.46 -21.61 -20.80
CA VAL A 158 -6.05 -20.87 -22.00
C VAL A 158 -7.13 -20.95 -23.08
N ALA A 159 -7.76 -22.11 -23.27
CA ALA A 159 -8.84 -22.28 -24.25
C ALA A 159 -10.06 -21.41 -23.92
N GLU A 160 -10.59 -21.50 -22.70
CA GLU A 160 -11.77 -20.74 -22.27
C GLU A 160 -11.52 -19.23 -22.34
N THR A 161 -10.34 -18.78 -21.92
CA THR A 161 -9.97 -17.36 -21.97
C THR A 161 -9.93 -16.84 -23.42
N ARG A 162 -9.38 -17.62 -24.36
CA ARG A 162 -9.37 -17.24 -25.78
C ARG A 162 -10.75 -17.24 -26.40
N GLU A 163 -11.61 -18.18 -26.01
CA GLU A 163 -12.98 -18.26 -26.50
C GLU A 163 -13.80 -17.04 -26.02
N ASP A 164 -13.70 -16.68 -24.75
CA ASP A 164 -14.36 -15.51 -24.19
C ASP A 164 -13.90 -14.20 -24.86
N ASP A 165 -12.59 -14.06 -25.08
CA ASP A 165 -12.03 -12.93 -25.80
C ASP A 165 -12.49 -12.86 -27.25
N ALA A 166 -12.55 -14.00 -27.96
CA ALA A 166 -13.03 -14.06 -29.33
C ALA A 166 -14.49 -13.60 -29.42
N LYS A 167 -15.36 -14.09 -28.53
CA LYS A 167 -16.77 -13.66 -28.43
C LYS A 167 -16.89 -12.16 -28.17
N ARG A 168 -16.07 -11.62 -27.25
CA ARG A 168 -16.04 -10.18 -26.97
C ARG A 168 -15.61 -9.39 -28.20
N LEU A 169 -14.53 -9.79 -28.86
CA LEU A 169 -14.00 -9.12 -30.04
C LEU A 169 -14.96 -9.16 -31.24
N GLU A 170 -15.66 -10.28 -31.46
CA GLU A 170 -16.70 -10.39 -32.49
C GLU A 170 -17.80 -9.35 -32.28
N ILE A 171 -18.21 -9.10 -31.04
CA ILE A 171 -19.21 -8.09 -30.74
C ILE A 171 -18.63 -6.69 -31.01
N ILE A 172 -17.43 -6.38 -30.52
CA ILE A 172 -16.82 -5.06 -30.71
C ILE A 172 -16.67 -4.72 -32.20
N LYS A 173 -16.20 -5.68 -33.01
CA LYS A 173 -16.02 -5.52 -34.46
C LYS A 173 -17.33 -5.33 -35.25
N LYS A 174 -18.50 -5.64 -34.67
CA LYS A 174 -19.80 -5.34 -35.30
C LYS A 174 -20.18 -3.86 -35.17
N TYR A 175 -19.68 -3.17 -34.15
CA TYR A 175 -20.06 -1.80 -33.81
C TYR A 175 -18.96 -0.78 -34.06
N ILE A 176 -17.72 -1.22 -34.26
CA ILE A 176 -16.56 -0.37 -34.54
C ILE A 176 -15.88 -0.85 -35.82
N LYS A 177 -15.66 0.07 -36.76
CA LYS A 177 -15.10 -0.21 -38.08
C LYS A 177 -13.68 -0.76 -38.04
N ASN A 178 -12.82 -0.20 -37.20
CA ASN A 178 -11.40 -0.59 -37.10
C ASN A 178 -11.07 -1.01 -35.66
N VAL A 179 -10.52 -2.22 -35.46
CA VAL A 179 -10.12 -2.71 -34.13
C VAL A 179 -8.68 -3.22 -34.18
N ASP A 180 -7.77 -2.46 -33.60
CA ASP A 180 -6.36 -2.83 -33.47
C ASP A 180 -6.12 -3.51 -32.12
N ILE A 181 -5.52 -4.70 -32.14
CA ILE A 181 -5.19 -5.46 -30.93
C ILE A 181 -3.67 -5.49 -30.78
N ILE A 182 -3.19 -5.05 -29.63
CA ILE A 182 -1.78 -4.83 -29.38
C ILE A 182 -1.39 -5.56 -28.11
N TRP A 183 -0.45 -6.49 -28.22
CA TRP A 183 -0.14 -7.38 -27.10
C TRP A 183 0.94 -6.80 -26.19
N GLU A 184 0.81 -7.06 -24.89
CA GLU A 184 1.82 -6.70 -23.88
C GLU A 184 3.24 -7.12 -24.29
N CYS A 185 3.42 -8.34 -24.81
CA CYS A 185 4.73 -8.83 -25.22
C CYS A 185 5.31 -8.07 -26.43
N GLU A 186 4.46 -7.55 -27.31
CA GLU A 186 4.86 -6.73 -28.46
C GLU A 186 5.29 -5.35 -27.98
N ILE A 187 4.56 -4.75 -27.04
CA ILE A 187 4.93 -3.48 -26.40
C ILE A 187 6.30 -3.61 -25.72
N HIS A 188 6.53 -4.69 -24.97
CA HIS A 188 7.84 -4.95 -24.36
C HIS A 188 8.95 -5.09 -25.41
N GLN A 189 8.68 -5.71 -26.56
CA GLN A 189 9.65 -5.80 -27.66
C GLN A 189 9.92 -4.44 -28.31
N MET A 190 8.87 -3.61 -28.50
CA MET A 190 9.00 -2.25 -29.02
C MET A 190 9.84 -1.38 -28.08
N LEU A 191 9.64 -1.48 -26.76
CA LEU A 191 10.46 -0.76 -25.76
C LEU A 191 11.94 -1.15 -25.79
N ARG A 192 12.26 -2.41 -26.11
CA ARG A 192 13.66 -2.87 -26.27
C ARG A 192 14.31 -2.29 -27.52
N ARG A 193 13.55 -2.08 -28.60
CA ARG A 193 14.08 -1.66 -29.92
C ARG A 193 14.02 -0.14 -30.16
N ASN A 194 13.04 0.55 -29.59
CA ASN A 194 12.79 1.97 -29.87
C ASN A 194 13.24 2.86 -28.70
N GLN A 195 14.38 3.51 -28.87
CA GLN A 195 14.92 4.43 -27.86
C GLN A 195 14.02 5.66 -27.62
N LYS A 196 13.32 6.15 -28.65
CA LYS A 196 12.36 7.27 -28.50
C LYS A 196 11.14 6.85 -27.68
N MET A 197 10.59 5.67 -27.94
CA MET A 197 9.51 5.10 -27.14
C MET A 197 9.95 4.87 -25.69
N ARG A 198 11.17 4.38 -25.46
CA ARG A 198 11.72 4.23 -24.10
C ARG A 198 11.84 5.56 -23.37
N LYS A 199 12.31 6.62 -24.05
CA LYS A 199 12.38 7.97 -23.49
C LYS A 199 10.98 8.54 -23.24
N ALA A 200 10.01 8.33 -24.13
CA ALA A 200 8.62 8.78 -23.95
C ALA A 200 7.95 8.06 -22.76
N PHE A 201 8.12 6.74 -22.65
CA PHE A 201 7.63 5.95 -21.52
C PHE A 201 8.30 6.35 -20.19
N ALA A 202 9.58 6.74 -20.21
CA ALA A 202 10.31 7.22 -19.04
C ALA A 202 10.00 8.69 -18.67
N ASN A 203 9.68 9.52 -19.66
CA ASN A 203 9.27 10.92 -19.51
C ASN A 203 7.76 11.08 -19.31
N TYR A 204 7.02 9.96 -19.25
CA TYR A 204 5.61 9.91 -18.94
C TYR A 204 5.37 10.51 -17.56
N HIS A 205 5.01 11.79 -17.53
CA HIS A 205 4.40 12.42 -16.37
C HIS A 205 3.05 11.75 -16.23
N ASN A 206 2.93 10.81 -15.28
CA ASN A 206 1.71 10.03 -15.13
C ASN A 206 0.53 10.93 -14.77
N LYS A 207 -0.17 11.49 -15.77
CA LYS A 207 -1.41 12.26 -15.60
C LYS A 207 -2.64 11.35 -15.51
N GLY A 208 -2.43 10.03 -15.61
CA GLY A 208 -3.48 9.03 -15.52
C GLY A 208 -4.14 8.91 -14.15
N PRO A 209 -4.98 7.90 -13.91
CA PRO A 209 -5.70 7.63 -12.69
C PRO A 209 -4.78 7.66 -11.50
N ILE A 210 -5.40 8.00 -10.39
CA ILE A 210 -4.76 7.82 -9.11
C ILE A 210 -4.62 6.33 -8.88
N ASN A 211 -3.39 5.87 -8.78
CA ASN A 211 -3.09 4.61 -8.14
C ASN A 211 -2.84 4.91 -6.66
N ILE A 212 -3.77 4.52 -5.79
CA ILE A 212 -3.70 4.75 -4.33
C ILE A 212 -2.39 4.20 -3.74
N ARG A 213 -1.79 3.19 -4.37
CA ARG A 213 -0.50 2.63 -3.94
C ARG A 213 0.68 3.57 -4.11
N ASP A 214 0.59 4.53 -5.02
CA ASP A 214 1.66 5.48 -5.28
C ASP A 214 1.84 6.46 -4.11
N CYS A 215 0.81 6.66 -3.27
CA CYS A 215 0.88 7.46 -2.04
C CYS A 215 0.96 6.61 -0.76
N TYR A 216 1.24 5.31 -0.87
CA TYR A 216 1.31 4.41 0.29
C TYR A 216 2.76 3.98 0.57
N PHE A 217 3.32 4.53 1.65
CA PHE A 217 4.70 4.31 2.07
C PHE A 217 4.79 3.72 3.48
N GLY A 218 5.93 3.10 3.78
CA GLY A 218 6.23 2.59 5.12
C GLY A 218 6.80 3.69 6.03
N GLY A 219 7.40 3.28 7.14
CA GLY A 219 8.08 4.20 8.06
C GLY A 219 9.27 4.90 7.38
N ARG A 220 9.51 6.15 7.79
CA ARG A 220 10.69 6.91 7.37
C ARG A 220 11.92 6.42 8.10
N THR A 221 12.95 6.06 7.35
CA THR A 221 14.30 5.79 7.88
C THR A 221 15.28 6.66 7.10
N GLY A 222 16.02 7.52 7.79
CA GLY A 222 16.97 8.45 7.16
C GLY A 222 18.06 8.87 8.14
N PRO A 223 19.22 8.19 8.17
CA PRO A 223 20.34 8.64 8.98
C PRO A 223 20.92 9.94 8.41
N LEU A 224 21.14 10.94 9.26
CA LEU A 224 21.89 12.16 8.91
C LEU A 224 23.40 11.89 8.86
N GLN A 225 23.86 11.00 9.74
CA GLN A 225 25.25 10.61 9.87
C GLN A 225 25.33 9.11 10.14
N MET A 226 26.17 8.41 9.36
CA MET A 226 26.31 6.96 9.46
C MET A 226 27.14 6.51 10.67
N TYR A 227 28.05 7.36 11.14
CA TYR A 227 28.91 7.10 12.29
C TYR A 227 29.25 8.41 13.00
N PHE A 228 29.02 8.48 14.32
CA PHE A 228 29.34 9.61 15.17
C PHE A 228 29.98 9.10 16.47
N ASP A 229 31.20 9.55 16.75
CA ASP A 229 31.95 9.16 17.96
C ASP A 229 31.61 10.12 19.11
N ALA A 230 30.57 9.77 19.87
CA ALA A 230 30.07 10.65 20.92
C ALA A 230 31.06 10.85 22.07
N GLU A 231 31.93 9.89 22.36
CA GLU A 231 32.92 10.01 23.43
C GLU A 231 34.03 11.00 23.03
N LYS A 232 34.58 10.83 21.82
CA LYS A 232 35.61 11.72 21.29
C LYS A 232 35.08 13.15 21.13
N GLU A 233 33.84 13.30 20.67
CA GLU A 233 33.22 14.61 20.45
C GLU A 233 32.60 15.18 21.75
N GLN A 234 32.68 14.49 22.89
CA GLN A 234 32.11 14.91 24.19
C GLN A 234 30.61 15.19 24.17
N HIS A 235 29.86 14.37 23.43
CA HIS A 235 28.40 14.44 23.32
C HIS A 235 27.74 13.26 24.06
N LYS A 236 26.49 13.46 24.51
CA LYS A 236 25.64 12.39 25.04
C LYS A 236 24.60 11.99 24.00
N ILE A 237 24.47 10.68 23.74
CA ILE A 237 23.41 10.14 22.87
C ILE A 237 22.13 9.96 23.69
N THR A 238 21.01 10.48 23.19
CA THR A 238 19.67 10.23 23.71
C THR A 238 18.82 9.52 22.66
N TYR A 239 17.91 8.65 23.11
CA TYR A 239 17.00 7.90 22.24
C TYR A 239 15.56 8.17 22.69
N LEU A 240 14.72 8.56 21.73
CA LEU A 240 13.29 8.78 21.93
C LEU A 240 12.53 7.77 21.07
N ASP A 241 11.61 7.03 21.69
CA ASP A 241 10.76 6.05 21.03
C ASP A 241 9.29 6.34 21.29
N PHE A 242 8.48 6.23 20.25
CA PHE A 242 7.04 6.37 20.37
C PHE A 242 6.43 5.03 20.78
N ASN A 243 5.77 5.01 21.93
CA ASN A 243 5.00 3.86 22.38
C ASN A 243 3.80 3.62 21.45
N SER A 244 3.95 2.68 20.52
CA SER A 244 2.89 2.31 19.56
C SER A 244 2.50 3.47 18.62
N LEU A 245 3.45 3.97 17.83
CA LEU A 245 3.25 5.07 16.86
C LEU A 245 2.06 4.87 15.90
N TYR A 246 1.98 3.73 15.20
CA TYR A 246 0.87 3.48 14.27
C TYR A 246 -0.49 3.44 15.00
N PRO A 247 -0.68 2.65 16.07
CA PRO A 247 -1.94 2.65 16.81
C PRO A 247 -2.35 4.02 17.36
N SER A 248 -1.41 4.78 17.92
CA SER A 248 -1.70 6.13 18.44
C SER A 248 -2.15 7.08 17.33
N THR A 249 -1.47 7.05 16.18
CA THR A 249 -1.88 7.82 14.99
C THR A 249 -3.28 7.40 14.53
N ILE A 250 -3.54 6.09 14.44
CA ILE A 250 -4.84 5.54 13.99
C ILE A 250 -5.99 5.92 14.94
N ALA A 251 -5.73 6.00 16.25
CA ALA A 251 -6.76 6.36 17.23
C ALA A 251 -7.08 7.85 17.29
N THR A 252 -6.16 8.71 16.83
CA THR A 252 -6.24 10.17 16.97
C THR A 252 -6.43 10.90 15.65
N THR A 253 -6.34 10.18 14.53
CA THR A 253 -6.47 10.74 13.19
C THR A 253 -7.85 10.46 12.62
N SER A 254 -8.42 11.45 11.93
CA SER A 254 -9.63 11.26 11.14
C SER A 254 -9.32 10.50 9.85
N PHE A 255 -10.13 9.49 9.52
CA PHE A 255 -9.96 8.67 8.32
C PHE A 255 -11.10 8.89 7.32
N PRO A 256 -10.84 8.78 6.00
CA PRO A 256 -11.89 8.89 5.00
C PRO A 256 -12.83 7.69 5.06
N VAL A 257 -14.14 7.92 4.93
CA VAL A 257 -15.16 6.86 4.88
C VAL A 257 -16.07 7.00 3.65
N GLY A 258 -16.58 5.87 3.15
CA GLY A 258 -17.38 5.81 1.94
C GLY A 258 -16.56 5.79 0.64
N HIS A 259 -17.26 5.91 -0.48
CA HIS A 259 -16.64 5.91 -1.81
C HIS A 259 -16.18 7.32 -2.20
N PRO A 260 -14.96 7.50 -2.72
CA PRO A 260 -14.50 8.81 -3.15
C PRO A 260 -15.19 9.24 -4.44
N LYS A 261 -15.41 10.55 -4.57
CA LYS A 261 -15.78 11.18 -5.84
C LYS A 261 -14.53 11.48 -6.64
N VAL A 262 -14.48 10.96 -7.87
CA VAL A 262 -13.37 11.23 -8.79
C VAL A 262 -13.55 12.61 -9.38
N HIS A 263 -12.60 13.50 -9.14
CA HIS A 263 -12.53 14.81 -9.77
C HIS A 263 -11.40 14.80 -10.80
N VAL A 264 -11.72 15.04 -12.07
CA VAL A 264 -10.73 15.14 -13.16
C VAL A 264 -10.67 16.60 -13.59
N VAL A 265 -9.47 17.18 -13.61
CA VAL A 265 -9.27 18.60 -13.90
C VAL A 265 -9.09 18.80 -15.40
N PRO A 266 -9.93 19.63 -16.07
CA PRO A 266 -9.78 19.94 -17.48
C PRO A 266 -8.39 20.53 -17.78
N LEU A 267 -7.82 20.24 -18.96
CA LEU A 267 -6.47 20.67 -19.33
C LEU A 267 -6.23 22.19 -19.18
N SER A 268 -7.26 23.01 -19.44
CA SER A 268 -7.24 24.46 -19.29
C SER A 268 -7.03 24.92 -17.84
N GLU A 269 -7.42 24.10 -16.86
CA GLU A 269 -7.43 24.42 -15.43
C GLU A 269 -6.32 23.71 -14.65
N GLN A 270 -5.53 22.84 -15.32
CA GLN A 270 -4.51 22.05 -14.64
C GLN A 270 -3.35 22.89 -14.10
N LYS A 271 -3.09 24.08 -14.65
CA LYS A 271 -2.03 24.96 -14.17
C LYS A 271 -2.49 25.69 -12.91
N VAL A 272 -1.80 25.45 -11.81
CA VAL A 272 -2.10 26.04 -10.50
C VAL A 272 -0.82 26.57 -9.86
N TYR A 273 -0.95 27.31 -8.76
CA TYR A 273 0.19 27.73 -7.95
C TYR A 273 -0.20 27.68 -6.47
N TRP A 274 -0.03 26.51 -5.86
CA TRP A 274 -0.33 26.31 -4.44
C TRP A 274 0.95 26.31 -3.62
N THR A 275 1.00 27.18 -2.63
CA THR A 275 2.10 27.36 -1.66
C THR A 275 1.61 27.30 -0.22
N ARG A 276 0.29 27.26 0.01
CA ARG A 276 -0.34 27.21 1.33
C ARG A 276 -1.42 26.14 1.39
N SER A 277 -1.61 25.53 2.56
CA SER A 277 -2.57 24.44 2.82
C SER A 277 -4.00 24.76 2.38
N GLU A 278 -4.44 26.00 2.56
CA GLU A 278 -5.82 26.43 2.28
C GLU A 278 -6.15 26.44 0.78
N GLN A 279 -5.13 26.33 -0.07
CA GLN A 279 -5.30 26.28 -1.52
C GLN A 279 -5.58 24.87 -2.03
N ILE A 280 -5.51 23.84 -1.18
CA ILE A 280 -5.83 22.47 -1.55
C ILE A 280 -7.36 22.35 -1.67
N PRO A 281 -7.90 22.05 -2.86
CA PRO A 281 -9.34 22.20 -3.12
C PRO A 281 -10.19 21.05 -2.58
N VAL A 282 -9.56 19.95 -2.17
CA VAL A 282 -10.24 18.69 -1.84
C VAL A 282 -9.51 17.95 -0.73
N LYS A 283 -10.28 17.21 0.08
CA LYS A 283 -9.75 16.36 1.15
C LYS A 283 -9.74 14.91 0.69
N GLY A 284 -8.56 14.29 0.61
CA GLY A 284 -8.45 12.94 0.05
C GLY A 284 -7.10 12.67 -0.60
N ILE A 285 -7.11 12.09 -1.80
CA ILE A 285 -5.88 11.74 -2.54
C ILE A 285 -5.82 12.59 -3.80
N LEU A 286 -4.70 13.29 -4.01
CA LEU A 286 -4.49 14.19 -5.13
C LEU A 286 -3.38 13.68 -6.03
N LYS A 287 -3.50 13.96 -7.32
CA LYS A 287 -2.42 13.81 -8.28
C LYS A 287 -1.99 15.17 -8.77
N VAL A 288 -0.75 15.53 -8.47
CA VAL A 288 -0.21 16.89 -8.62
C VAL A 288 1.21 16.85 -9.16
N PHE A 289 1.64 17.92 -9.82
CA PHE A 289 3.06 18.17 -10.07
C PHE A 289 3.62 18.98 -8.89
N LEU A 290 4.54 18.36 -8.16
CA LEU A 290 5.17 18.94 -6.97
C LEU A 290 6.57 19.43 -7.29
N LEU A 291 6.88 20.60 -6.75
CA LEU A 291 8.19 21.21 -6.75
C LEU A 291 8.66 21.36 -5.29
N PRO A 292 9.69 20.64 -4.86
CA PRO A 292 10.29 20.86 -3.54
C PRO A 292 10.99 22.23 -3.46
N PRO A 293 11.21 22.77 -2.26
CA PRO A 293 12.10 23.91 -2.07
C PRO A 293 13.56 23.52 -2.45
N PRO A 294 14.42 24.50 -2.79
CA PRO A 294 15.81 24.23 -3.15
C PRO A 294 16.64 23.67 -1.99
N GLN A 295 16.24 23.96 -0.75
CA GLN A 295 16.91 23.51 0.47
C GLN A 295 15.87 23.17 1.53
N LEU A 296 15.99 21.97 2.11
CA LEU A 296 15.14 21.48 3.20
C LEU A 296 15.81 20.27 3.87
N ASP A 297 15.93 20.31 5.19
CA ASP A 297 16.64 19.29 5.95
C ASP A 297 15.88 17.97 6.02
N VAL A 298 14.56 18.04 6.17
CA VAL A 298 13.68 16.88 6.29
C VAL A 298 12.61 16.96 5.19
N PRO A 299 12.88 16.45 3.98
CA PRO A 299 11.91 16.51 2.90
C PRO A 299 10.68 15.66 3.20
N VAL A 300 9.48 16.16 2.94
CA VAL A 300 8.22 15.55 3.40
C VAL A 300 7.74 14.47 2.44
N ILE A 301 7.70 14.78 1.14
CA ILE A 301 7.05 13.91 0.15
C ILE A 301 8.01 12.81 -0.32
N PRO A 302 7.71 11.53 -0.04
CA PRO A 302 8.44 10.40 -0.61
C PRO A 302 8.12 10.21 -2.09
N VAL A 303 9.07 9.62 -2.82
CA VAL A 303 8.86 9.18 -4.20
C VAL A 303 9.72 7.95 -4.49
N LYS A 304 9.23 7.07 -5.35
CA LYS A 304 10.03 5.96 -5.88
C LYS A 304 10.60 6.31 -7.23
N PHE A 305 11.94 6.38 -7.31
CA PHE A 305 12.66 6.49 -8.57
C PHE A 305 13.57 5.26 -8.72
N ASP A 306 13.46 4.57 -9.86
CA ASP A 306 14.18 3.32 -10.12
C ASP A 306 14.02 2.29 -8.98
N GLU A 307 12.79 2.08 -8.51
CA GLU A 307 12.42 1.21 -7.37
C GLU A 307 12.99 1.62 -6.00
N ARG A 308 13.76 2.70 -5.91
CA ARG A 308 14.33 3.23 -4.66
C ARG A 308 13.36 4.22 -4.04
N LEU A 309 13.04 4.04 -2.77
CA LEU A 309 12.31 5.03 -1.98
C LEU A 309 13.25 6.18 -1.62
N LEU A 310 12.93 7.39 -2.06
CA LEU A 310 13.73 8.58 -1.89
C LEU A 310 12.88 9.72 -1.34
N PHE A 311 13.56 10.69 -0.73
CA PHE A 311 13.01 11.99 -0.32
C PHE A 311 13.82 13.11 -0.99
N PRO A 312 13.77 13.26 -2.33
CA PRO A 312 14.67 14.15 -3.05
C PRO A 312 14.13 15.59 -3.09
N LEU A 313 15.04 16.57 -3.18
CA LEU A 313 14.70 17.96 -3.52
C LEU A 313 14.78 18.25 -5.03
N CYS A 314 15.30 17.30 -5.80
CA CYS A 314 15.36 17.35 -7.26
C CYS A 314 15.32 15.93 -7.84
N ARG A 315 14.28 15.66 -8.64
CA ARG A 315 14.15 14.41 -9.40
C ARG A 315 15.37 14.15 -10.27
N LYS A 316 15.78 15.10 -11.10
CA LYS A 316 16.90 14.90 -12.03
C LYS A 316 18.23 14.60 -11.32
N CYS A 317 18.54 15.26 -10.20
CA CYS A 317 19.70 14.94 -9.36
C CYS A 317 19.66 13.48 -8.88
N SER A 318 18.52 13.05 -8.33
CA SER A 318 18.37 11.70 -7.77
C SER A 318 18.46 10.57 -8.80
N LEU A 319 18.12 10.87 -10.07
CA LEU A 319 18.30 9.97 -11.21
C LEU A 319 19.74 9.99 -11.73
N THR A 320 20.42 11.14 -11.66
CA THR A 320 21.81 11.31 -12.12
C THR A 320 22.81 10.65 -11.17
N TYR A 321 22.52 10.71 -9.85
CA TYR A 321 23.37 10.15 -8.80
C TYR A 321 22.63 9.05 -8.01
N PRO A 322 22.38 7.88 -8.62
CA PRO A 322 21.53 6.87 -8.01
C PRO A 322 22.11 6.25 -6.73
N ASN A 323 23.43 6.26 -6.58
CA ASN A 323 24.13 5.76 -5.39
C ASN A 323 24.47 6.89 -4.40
N GLY A 324 23.89 8.08 -4.59
CA GLY A 324 24.31 9.29 -3.90
C GLY A 324 25.59 9.89 -4.49
N ALA A 325 25.85 11.15 -4.15
CA ALA A 325 27.10 11.84 -4.43
C ALA A 325 27.35 12.85 -3.30
N ASN A 326 28.56 12.86 -2.77
CA ASN A 326 28.99 13.86 -1.80
C ASN A 326 29.85 14.89 -2.52
N ILE A 327 29.20 15.88 -3.10
CA ILE A 327 29.84 16.95 -3.87
C ILE A 327 29.85 18.19 -2.99
N LYS A 328 31.05 18.61 -2.58
CA LYS A 328 31.24 19.83 -1.80
C LYS A 328 30.72 21.04 -2.61
N ASP A 329 30.01 21.94 -1.94
CA ASP A 329 29.46 23.17 -2.52
C ASP A 329 28.51 22.95 -3.73
N TYR A 330 27.88 21.77 -3.81
CA TYR A 330 26.97 21.44 -4.90
C TYR A 330 25.75 22.38 -4.95
N ARG A 331 25.50 22.96 -6.13
CA ARG A 331 24.27 23.68 -6.45
C ARG A 331 23.57 22.98 -7.60
N CYS A 332 22.31 22.62 -7.38
CA CYS A 332 21.49 21.99 -8.41
C CYS A 332 21.30 22.95 -9.61
N PRO A 333 21.74 22.59 -10.83
CA PRO A 333 21.58 23.46 -12.01
C PRO A 333 20.22 23.28 -12.72
N HIS A 334 19.40 22.33 -12.25
CA HIS A 334 18.16 21.94 -12.90
C HIS A 334 17.05 22.96 -12.70
N ASN A 335 16.23 23.16 -13.73
CA ASN A 335 15.05 24.03 -13.65
C ASN A 335 13.89 23.34 -12.90
N ASP A 336 12.79 24.07 -12.66
CA ASP A 336 11.67 23.58 -11.87
C ASP A 336 10.95 22.36 -12.48
N GLU A 337 10.87 22.26 -13.80
CA GLU A 337 10.29 21.09 -14.47
C GLU A 337 11.18 19.85 -14.32
N GLU A 338 12.50 20.03 -14.28
CA GLU A 338 13.47 18.96 -14.07
C GLU A 338 13.60 18.56 -12.59
N ARG A 339 13.41 19.52 -11.68
CA ARG A 339 13.44 19.32 -10.23
C ARG A 339 12.18 18.63 -9.75
N GLY A 340 11.02 19.06 -10.23
CA GLY A 340 9.73 18.54 -9.82
C GLY A 340 9.37 17.20 -10.46
N TRP A 341 8.24 16.66 -10.01
CA TRP A 341 7.67 15.42 -10.53
C TRP A 341 6.17 15.35 -10.31
N VAL A 342 5.49 14.46 -11.05
CA VAL A 342 4.10 14.11 -10.73
C VAL A 342 4.08 13.13 -9.57
N SER A 343 3.32 13.46 -8.54
CA SER A 343 3.11 12.61 -7.38
C SER A 343 1.63 12.38 -7.15
N THR A 344 1.31 11.18 -6.68
CA THR A 344 0.04 10.90 -6.01
C THR A 344 0.31 11.07 -4.52
N VAL A 345 -0.45 11.94 -3.84
CA VAL A 345 -0.22 12.29 -2.43
C VAL A 345 -1.55 12.38 -1.69
N THR A 346 -1.53 12.12 -0.39
CA THR A 346 -2.68 12.44 0.47
C THR A 346 -2.76 13.95 0.69
N SER A 347 -3.97 14.49 0.92
CA SER A 347 -4.13 15.91 1.26
C SER A 347 -3.38 16.27 2.53
N ILE A 348 -3.36 15.37 3.51
CA ILE A 348 -2.67 15.54 4.80
C ILE A 348 -1.15 15.72 4.60
N GLU A 349 -0.51 14.85 3.81
CA GLU A 349 0.93 14.99 3.52
C GLU A 349 1.21 16.22 2.65
N LEU A 350 0.29 16.57 1.75
CA LEU A 350 0.42 17.75 0.90
C LEU A 350 0.33 19.04 1.74
N GLU A 351 -0.59 19.11 2.70
CA GLU A 351 -0.69 20.23 3.65
C GLU A 351 0.63 20.45 4.37
N GLU A 352 1.23 19.38 4.90
CA GLU A 352 2.52 19.46 5.59
C GLU A 352 3.67 19.84 4.65
N ALA A 353 3.67 19.33 3.43
CA ALA A 353 4.66 19.68 2.42
C ALA A 353 4.60 21.18 2.05
N LEU A 354 3.41 21.75 1.88
CA LEU A 354 3.25 23.17 1.58
C LEU A 354 3.77 24.05 2.72
N LYS A 355 3.54 23.67 4.00
CA LYS A 355 4.07 24.42 5.17
C LYS A 355 5.60 24.51 5.18
N VAL A 356 6.29 23.48 4.67
CA VAL A 356 7.76 23.45 4.61
C VAL A 356 8.32 23.91 3.25
N GLY A 357 7.52 24.61 2.44
CA GLY A 357 7.97 25.32 1.25
C GLY A 357 7.88 24.55 -0.07
N TYR A 358 7.15 23.43 -0.13
CA TYR A 358 6.81 22.81 -1.42
C TYR A 358 5.83 23.71 -2.18
N THR A 359 5.83 23.57 -3.51
CA THR A 359 4.89 24.25 -4.40
C THR A 359 4.20 23.24 -5.31
N VAL A 360 2.89 23.37 -5.51
CA VAL A 360 2.17 22.65 -6.57
C VAL A 360 2.00 23.55 -7.77
N THR A 361 2.50 23.12 -8.93
CA THR A 361 2.37 23.88 -10.19
C THR A 361 1.33 23.32 -11.14
N ARG A 362 0.92 22.05 -10.93
CA ARG A 362 -0.15 21.43 -11.72
C ARG A 362 -1.02 20.52 -10.88
N PHE A 363 -2.34 20.57 -11.08
CA PHE A 363 -3.32 19.70 -10.46
C PHE A 363 -4.05 18.91 -11.54
N TYR A 364 -3.97 17.58 -11.51
CA TYR A 364 -4.49 16.74 -12.58
C TYR A 364 -5.84 16.12 -12.24
N ARG A 365 -5.97 15.57 -11.04
CA ARG A 365 -7.15 14.87 -10.57
C ARG A 365 -7.09 14.59 -9.08
N ALA A 366 -8.23 14.28 -8.48
CA ALA A 366 -8.33 13.85 -7.09
C ALA A 366 -9.37 12.75 -6.87
N LEU A 367 -9.17 11.99 -5.80
CA LEU A 367 -10.18 11.20 -5.12
C LEU A 367 -10.61 12.00 -3.90
N ASN A 368 -11.75 12.69 -3.99
CA ASN A 368 -12.29 13.48 -2.90
C ASN A 368 -13.17 12.60 -2.00
N TYR A 369 -12.93 12.63 -0.70
CA TYR A 369 -13.74 11.93 0.29
C TYR A 369 -14.57 12.95 1.06
N GLU A 370 -15.89 12.89 0.91
CA GLU A 370 -16.81 13.85 1.53
C GLU A 370 -16.93 13.62 3.04
N ASN A 371 -16.88 12.36 3.46
CA ASN A 371 -17.07 11.97 4.85
C ASN A 371 -15.77 11.47 5.45
N TRP A 372 -15.51 11.89 6.69
CA TRP A 372 -14.35 11.50 7.47
C TRP A 372 -14.80 11.19 8.89
N ASP A 373 -14.19 10.17 9.49
CA ASP A 373 -14.54 9.68 10.82
C ASP A 373 -13.28 9.60 11.71
N GLU A 374 -13.28 10.36 12.80
CA GLU A 374 -12.24 10.41 13.82
C GLU A 374 -12.35 9.29 14.87
N ASN A 375 -13.49 8.61 14.93
CA ASN A 375 -13.76 7.55 15.89
C ASN A 375 -13.66 6.14 15.27
N LEU A 376 -13.48 6.06 13.94
CA LEU A 376 -13.51 4.82 13.15
C LEU A 376 -12.71 3.66 13.79
N PHE A 377 -11.49 3.94 14.26
CA PHE A 377 -10.60 2.95 14.87
C PHE A 377 -10.38 3.17 16.37
N LYS A 378 -10.92 4.24 16.95
CA LYS A 378 -10.62 4.67 18.33
C LYS A 378 -10.95 3.58 19.34
N ASN A 379 -12.14 2.99 19.25
CA ASN A 379 -12.58 1.94 20.18
C ASN A 379 -11.76 0.66 20.03
N TYR A 380 -11.44 0.26 18.80
CA TYR A 380 -10.57 -0.91 18.53
C TYR A 380 -9.18 -0.71 19.17
N VAL A 381 -8.57 0.46 18.96
CA VAL A 381 -7.26 0.76 19.54
C VAL A 381 -7.35 0.82 21.06
N ALA A 382 -8.38 1.45 21.63
CA ALA A 382 -8.56 1.56 23.07
C ALA A 382 -8.67 0.17 23.74
N GLU A 383 -9.44 -0.76 23.17
CA GLU A 383 -9.60 -2.12 23.67
C GLU A 383 -8.26 -2.87 23.72
N PHE A 384 -7.56 -2.98 22.58
CA PHE A 384 -6.31 -3.75 22.53
C PHE A 384 -5.15 -3.01 23.23
N MET A 385 -5.21 -1.69 23.34
CA MET A 385 -4.23 -0.93 24.14
C MET A 385 -4.45 -1.15 25.63
N ALA A 386 -5.71 -1.17 26.12
CA ALA A 386 -6.01 -1.54 27.49
C ALA A 386 -5.49 -2.93 27.82
N MET A 387 -5.77 -3.92 26.97
CA MET A 387 -5.24 -5.28 27.13
C MET A 387 -3.70 -5.32 27.16
N LYS A 388 -3.04 -4.56 26.30
CA LYS A 388 -1.58 -4.47 26.25
C LYS A 388 -1.01 -3.83 27.53
N ILE A 389 -1.66 -2.80 28.07
CA ILE A 389 -1.24 -2.11 29.29
C ILE A 389 -1.47 -3.02 30.51
N HIS A 390 -2.64 -3.65 30.64
CA HIS A 390 -2.94 -4.65 31.66
C HIS A 390 -1.87 -5.74 31.70
N ALA A 391 -1.60 -6.37 30.56
CA ALA A 391 -0.59 -7.42 30.43
C ALA A 391 0.86 -6.92 30.58
N SER A 392 1.11 -5.61 30.57
CA SER A 392 2.43 -5.04 30.85
C SER A 392 2.66 -4.81 32.34
N GLY A 393 1.60 -4.66 33.14
CA GLY A 393 1.67 -4.15 34.51
C GLY A 393 2.02 -2.66 34.55
N PHE A 394 2.18 -2.14 35.77
CA PHE A 394 2.58 -0.74 35.97
C PHE A 394 4.03 -0.52 35.49
N PRO A 395 4.32 0.62 34.83
CA PRO A 395 5.68 1.03 34.50
C PRO A 395 6.59 1.13 35.73
N GLU A 396 7.90 1.00 35.51
CA GLU A 396 8.91 1.23 36.54
C GLU A 396 8.82 2.66 37.10
N GLY A 397 8.83 2.80 38.43
CA GLY A 397 8.65 4.08 39.12
C GLY A 397 7.19 4.44 39.47
N ILE A 398 6.22 3.62 39.08
CA ILE A 398 4.82 3.76 39.52
C ILE A 398 4.54 2.70 40.59
N GLU A 399 4.68 3.10 41.84
CA GLU A 399 4.49 2.24 43.02
C GLU A 399 3.56 2.92 44.03
N GLY A 400 2.63 2.14 44.59
CA GLY A 400 1.70 2.60 45.61
C GLY A 400 0.37 3.11 45.06
N LYS A 401 -0.67 3.03 45.89
CA LYS A 401 -2.06 3.20 45.47
C LYS A 401 -2.32 4.52 44.74
N GLU A 402 -1.77 5.62 45.25
CA GLU A 402 -1.98 6.97 44.68
C GLU A 402 -1.37 7.14 43.28
N SER A 403 -0.14 6.64 43.07
CA SER A 403 0.54 6.76 41.77
C SER A 403 -0.08 5.85 40.72
N GLU A 404 -0.53 4.65 41.12
CA GLU A 404 -1.27 3.71 40.29
C GLU A 404 -2.65 4.27 39.86
N ASP A 405 -3.39 4.84 40.80
CA ASP A 405 -4.72 5.42 40.53
C ASP A 405 -4.58 6.63 39.60
N LYS A 406 -3.57 7.49 39.83
CA LYS A 406 -3.22 8.60 38.94
C LYS A 406 -2.85 8.11 37.53
N PHE A 407 -2.08 7.04 37.41
CA PHE A 407 -1.74 6.47 36.10
C PHE A 407 -2.98 6.01 35.33
N ILE A 408 -3.92 5.34 36.01
CA ILE A 408 -5.18 4.88 35.42
C ILE A 408 -6.05 6.08 34.99
N GLU A 409 -6.16 7.09 35.83
CA GLU A 409 -6.90 8.32 35.53
C GLU A 409 -6.31 9.05 34.32
N GLU A 410 -4.98 9.22 34.27
CA GLU A 410 -4.31 9.84 33.12
C GLU A 410 -4.54 9.06 31.82
N CYS A 411 -4.56 7.72 31.86
CA CYS A 411 -4.86 6.90 30.68
C CYS A 411 -6.28 7.14 30.16
N LYS A 412 -7.24 7.31 31.07
CA LYS A 412 -8.63 7.59 30.73
C LYS A 412 -8.81 9.01 30.19
N GLU A 413 -8.26 10.01 30.88
CA GLU A 413 -8.41 11.42 30.49
C GLU A 413 -7.71 11.74 29.17
N LYS A 414 -6.46 11.30 29.00
CA LYS A 414 -5.65 11.67 27.83
C LYS A 414 -5.96 10.82 26.61
N PHE A 415 -6.31 9.55 26.80
CA PHE A 415 -6.41 8.58 25.69
C PHE A 415 -7.77 7.89 25.59
N GLY A 416 -8.69 8.12 26.54
CA GLY A 416 -9.98 7.41 26.58
C GLY A 416 -9.84 5.91 26.86
N ILE A 417 -8.72 5.48 27.44
CA ILE A 417 -8.43 4.06 27.70
C ILE A 417 -8.82 3.73 29.13
N GLU A 418 -9.84 2.90 29.30
CA GLU A 418 -10.28 2.46 30.61
C GLU A 418 -9.45 1.27 31.09
N LEU A 419 -8.77 1.45 32.23
CA LEU A 419 -7.95 0.42 32.84
C LEU A 419 -8.57 -0.08 34.16
N GLN A 420 -8.37 -1.36 34.45
CA GLN A 420 -8.81 -2.00 35.69
C GLN A 420 -7.57 -2.39 36.48
N LYS A 421 -7.45 -1.86 37.69
CA LYS A 421 -6.28 -2.03 38.55
C LYS A 421 -5.96 -3.50 38.81
N GLU A 422 -7.00 -4.32 38.97
CA GLU A 422 -6.92 -5.76 39.26
C GLU A 422 -6.35 -6.56 38.09
N LYS A 423 -6.39 -6.01 36.86
CA LYS A 423 -5.87 -6.64 35.65
C LYS A 423 -4.44 -6.25 35.32
N MET A 424 -3.82 -5.35 36.07
CA MET A 424 -2.44 -4.85 35.85
C MET A 424 -1.39 -5.89 36.26
N VAL A 425 -1.47 -7.10 35.68
CA VAL A 425 -0.60 -8.23 35.98
C VAL A 425 0.27 -8.55 34.76
N PRO A 426 1.60 -8.60 34.90
CA PRO A 426 2.49 -8.92 33.79
C PRO A 426 2.18 -10.29 33.16
N ASP A 427 1.81 -10.27 31.87
CA ASP A 427 1.58 -11.45 31.03
C ASP A 427 2.25 -11.24 29.67
N LYS A 428 3.36 -11.95 29.45
CA LYS A 428 4.14 -11.84 28.22
C LYS A 428 3.37 -12.31 26.98
N ALA A 429 2.57 -13.37 27.10
CA ALA A 429 1.81 -13.92 25.98
C ALA A 429 0.69 -12.97 25.56
N MET A 430 -0.08 -12.46 26.54
CA MET A 430 -1.15 -11.51 26.28
C MET A 430 -0.63 -10.15 25.79
N ARG A 431 0.51 -9.68 26.32
CA ARG A 431 1.17 -8.48 25.81
C ARG A 431 1.56 -8.64 24.34
N TYR A 432 2.10 -9.80 23.97
CA TYR A 432 2.48 -10.10 22.59
C TYR A 432 1.25 -10.15 21.66
N ILE A 433 0.20 -10.87 22.04
CA ILE A 433 -1.05 -10.97 21.28
C ILE A 433 -1.68 -9.60 21.09
N SER A 434 -1.80 -8.81 22.16
CA SER A 434 -2.43 -7.47 22.09
C SER A 434 -1.62 -6.51 21.22
N LYS A 435 -0.28 -6.55 21.29
CA LYS A 435 0.60 -5.80 20.38
C LYS A 435 0.40 -6.22 18.92
N LEU A 436 0.22 -7.52 18.67
CA LEU A 436 0.00 -8.04 17.32
C LEU A 436 -1.34 -7.56 16.75
N MET A 437 -2.41 -7.59 17.55
CA MET A 437 -3.73 -7.07 17.14
C MET A 437 -3.67 -5.58 16.79
N LEU A 438 -3.03 -4.76 17.65
CA LEU A 438 -2.86 -3.32 17.41
C LEU A 438 -2.16 -3.00 16.09
N ASN A 439 -1.09 -3.74 15.75
CA ASN A 439 -0.27 -3.43 14.57
C ASN A 439 -0.79 -4.09 13.28
N SER A 440 -1.42 -5.26 13.38
CA SER A 440 -1.77 -6.06 12.19
C SER A 440 -2.99 -5.52 11.44
N LEU A 441 -3.89 -4.80 12.12
CA LEU A 441 -5.07 -4.22 11.49
C LEU A 441 -4.69 -3.27 10.34
N TRP A 442 -3.77 -2.33 10.59
CA TRP A 442 -3.28 -1.41 9.57
C TRP A 442 -2.55 -2.12 8.43
N GLY A 443 -1.74 -3.13 8.79
CA GLY A 443 -1.07 -4.01 7.83
C GLY A 443 -2.06 -4.68 6.86
N ARG A 444 -3.30 -4.95 7.28
CA ARG A 444 -4.33 -5.54 6.43
C ARG A 444 -4.87 -4.57 5.40
N PHE A 445 -5.23 -3.34 5.80
CA PHE A 445 -5.70 -2.29 4.88
C PHE A 445 -4.66 -1.96 3.81
N SER A 446 -3.39 -2.27 4.08
CA SER A 446 -2.27 -2.01 3.21
C SER A 446 -1.76 -3.22 2.42
N LEU A 447 -2.45 -4.36 2.42
CA LEU A 447 -2.01 -5.54 1.64
C LEU A 447 -2.20 -5.36 0.14
N ARG A 448 -1.13 -5.62 -0.63
CA ARG A 448 -1.14 -5.50 -2.10
C ARG A 448 -2.27 -6.36 -2.67
N ASN A 449 -3.04 -5.78 -3.60
CA ASN A 449 -4.10 -6.49 -4.32
C ASN A 449 -3.52 -7.54 -5.29
N THR A 450 -2.22 -7.42 -5.60
CA THR A 450 -1.45 -8.40 -6.35
C THR A 450 -0.54 -9.17 -5.40
N LEU A 451 -0.75 -10.48 -5.30
CA LEU A 451 0.34 -11.38 -4.96
C LEU A 451 1.27 -11.37 -6.17
N SER A 452 2.33 -10.57 -6.14
CA SER A 452 3.48 -10.89 -7.00
C SER A 452 4.00 -12.23 -6.51
N LYS A 453 4.24 -13.14 -7.46
CA LYS A 453 4.86 -14.45 -7.25
C LYS A 453 6.07 -14.39 -6.32
#